data_AF-A0A7W1PU10-F1
#
_entry.id   AF-A0A7W1PU10-F1
#
_cell.length_a   1.000
_cell.length_b   1.000
_cell.length_c   1.000
_cell.angle_alpha   90.00
_cell.angle_beta   90.00
_cell.angle_gamma   90.00
#
_symmetry.space_group_name_H-M   'P 1'
#
loop_
_entity.id
_entity.type
_entity.pdbx_description
1 polymer ?
#
loop_
_entity_poly.entity_id
_entity_poly.type
_entity_poly.pdbx_seq_one_letter_code
_entity_poly.pdbx_strand_id
1 'polypeptide(L)'
;MQTLTVILPEQSIGDPVCEIDSYWMVGAGLPDAGWDWGTPVELPCTGDGIFSGNVNFTNEGDANFRFFTVNGDWGSGRNYPWFVNEGYNIDSNFADAQDGDNNFMFVGDSGLYFLEVDANAKTITLSPPQATGVCELEQYWMVGAGLPDAGWDWSTPVQVLCTGDGVYSGSVNFTNEGDANFRFFTVNGDWGSGRNYPWFVDEGYTIDPNFEDALDGDNNFKFIGTSGNYVLTVDESNKVIILD
;
A
#
# COMPACT_ATOMS: atom_id res chain seq x y z
N MET A 1 8.56 -53.90 14.15
CA MET A 1 8.69 -52.61 13.46
C MET A 1 7.33 -52.27 12.87
N GLN A 2 6.67 -51.25 13.41
CA GLN A 2 5.36 -50.80 12.95
C GLN A 2 5.58 -49.75 11.87
N THR A 3 5.06 -50.00 10.68
CA THR A 3 5.19 -49.08 9.54
C THR A 3 4.23 -47.91 9.75
N LEU A 4 4.79 -46.71 9.86
CA LEU A 4 4.02 -45.47 9.91
C LEU A 4 3.63 -45.10 8.47
N THR A 5 2.34 -45.24 8.15
CA THR A 5 1.78 -44.70 6.92
C THR A 5 1.46 -43.23 7.16
N VAL A 6 2.33 -42.35 6.68
CA VAL A 6 2.08 -40.91 6.64
C VAL A 6 1.19 -40.64 5.43
N ILE A 7 -0.05 -40.21 5.68
CA ILE A 7 -0.91 -39.64 4.65
C ILE A 7 -0.68 -38.13 4.70
N LEU A 8 0.05 -37.60 3.72
CA LEU A 8 0.11 -36.16 3.49
C LEU A 8 -1.17 -35.78 2.71
N PRO A 9 -2.07 -34.94 3.26
CA PRO A 9 -3.11 -34.36 2.43
C PRO A 9 -2.43 -33.52 1.35
N GLU A 10 -2.71 -33.82 0.09
CA GLU A 10 -2.35 -32.98 -1.03
C GLU A 10 -3.08 -31.65 -0.85
N GLN A 11 -2.34 -30.59 -0.52
CA GLN A 11 -2.85 -29.23 -0.68
C GLN A 11 -3.08 -29.05 -2.17
N SER A 12 -4.34 -29.00 -2.60
CA SER A 12 -4.68 -28.53 -3.94
C SER A 12 -4.46 -27.01 -3.97
N ILE A 13 -3.22 -26.57 -4.15
CA ILE A 13 -2.94 -25.17 -4.49
C ILE A 13 -3.03 -25.09 -6.00
N GLY A 14 -4.25 -24.97 -6.52
CA GLY A 14 -4.44 -24.41 -7.85
C GLY A 14 -4.20 -22.91 -7.77
N ASP A 15 -3.73 -22.30 -8.86
CA ASP A 15 -3.72 -20.84 -8.98
C ASP A 15 -5.15 -20.31 -8.74
N PRO A 16 -5.31 -19.14 -8.09
CA PRO A 16 -6.61 -18.51 -7.93
C PRO A 16 -7.40 -18.46 -9.24
N VAL A 17 -8.66 -18.87 -9.21
CA VAL A 17 -9.54 -18.88 -10.38
C VAL A 17 -10.46 -17.66 -10.33
N CYS A 18 -10.08 -16.62 -11.06
CA CYS A 18 -10.91 -15.44 -11.29
C CYS A 18 -11.34 -15.32 -12.77
N GLU A 19 -12.40 -14.54 -13.04
CA GLU A 19 -12.84 -14.26 -14.41
C GLU A 19 -11.88 -13.32 -15.17
N ILE A 20 -11.09 -12.55 -14.43
CA ILE A 20 -10.03 -11.64 -14.91
C ILE A 20 -8.83 -11.75 -13.97
N ASP A 21 -7.64 -11.38 -14.44
CA ASP A 21 -6.42 -11.47 -13.64
C ASP A 21 -6.37 -10.41 -12.53
N SER A 22 -6.83 -9.20 -12.84
CA SER A 22 -6.81 -8.05 -11.92
C SER A 22 -7.92 -7.06 -12.24
N TYR A 23 -8.38 -6.31 -11.23
CA TYR A 23 -8.95 -4.99 -11.47
C TYR A 23 -7.84 -3.95 -11.55
N TRP A 24 -8.05 -2.94 -12.38
CA TRP A 24 -7.21 -1.75 -12.48
C TRP A 24 -8.00 -0.56 -12.00
N MET A 25 -7.36 0.39 -11.33
CA MET A 25 -8.03 1.55 -10.75
C MET A 25 -7.27 2.83 -11.06
N VAL A 26 -8.01 3.85 -11.50
CA VAL A 26 -7.50 5.21 -11.72
C VAL A 26 -8.49 6.22 -11.15
N GLY A 27 -8.01 7.36 -10.71
CA GLY A 27 -8.82 8.46 -10.22
C GLY A 27 -8.11 9.39 -9.25
N ALA A 28 -8.69 10.58 -9.04
CA ALA A 28 -8.20 11.55 -8.07
C ALA A 28 -8.27 11.06 -6.61
N GLY A 29 -9.14 10.10 -6.29
CA GLY A 29 -9.19 9.43 -4.98
C GLY A 29 -8.04 8.45 -4.73
N LEU A 30 -7.21 8.20 -5.75
CA LEU A 30 -6.04 7.32 -5.72
C LEU A 30 -4.80 8.18 -5.94
N PRO A 31 -4.16 8.69 -4.87
CA PRO A 31 -3.04 9.64 -5.01
C PRO A 31 -1.86 9.06 -5.80
N ASP A 32 -1.73 7.73 -5.83
CA ASP A 32 -0.64 7.03 -6.53
C ASP A 32 -0.90 6.90 -8.05
N ALA A 33 -2.12 7.14 -8.52
CA ALA A 33 -2.54 6.94 -9.92
C ALA A 33 -3.04 8.20 -10.63
N GLY A 34 -3.97 8.95 -10.03
CA GLY A 34 -4.67 10.02 -10.74
C GLY A 34 -5.53 9.53 -11.91
N TRP A 35 -5.98 10.44 -12.79
CA TRP A 35 -6.83 10.13 -13.96
C TRP A 35 -6.02 9.82 -15.23
N ASP A 36 -5.04 8.92 -15.14
CA ASP A 36 -4.27 8.46 -16.27
C ASP A 36 -3.79 6.99 -16.10
N TRP A 37 -3.14 6.46 -17.14
CA TRP A 37 -2.67 5.06 -17.20
C TRP A 37 -1.16 4.93 -16.99
N GLY A 38 -0.48 5.98 -16.54
CA GLY A 38 0.94 5.96 -16.22
C GLY A 38 1.25 5.11 -15.00
N THR A 39 0.44 5.25 -13.94
CA THR A 39 0.61 4.54 -12.66
C THR A 39 -0.72 3.99 -12.11
N PRO A 40 -1.51 3.23 -12.88
CA PRO A 40 -2.78 2.69 -12.39
C PRO A 40 -2.54 1.77 -11.19
N VAL A 41 -3.43 1.83 -10.20
CA VAL A 41 -3.41 0.87 -9.09
C VAL A 41 -3.92 -0.48 -9.61
N GLU A 42 -3.15 -1.54 -9.37
CA GLU A 42 -3.55 -2.91 -9.67
C GLU A 42 -4.11 -3.59 -8.41
N LEU A 43 -5.27 -4.24 -8.55
CA LEU A 43 -5.89 -5.06 -7.53
C LEU A 43 -5.98 -6.51 -8.06
N PRO A 44 -4.97 -7.35 -7.79
CA PRO A 44 -4.84 -8.68 -8.39
C PRO A 44 -5.83 -9.69 -7.83
N CYS A 45 -6.10 -10.75 -8.60
CA CYS A 45 -6.79 -11.94 -8.12
C CYS A 45 -5.90 -12.69 -7.10
N THR A 46 -6.36 -12.75 -5.85
CA THR A 46 -5.62 -13.34 -4.72
C THR A 46 -6.28 -14.61 -4.19
N GLY A 47 -7.52 -14.87 -4.59
CA GLY A 47 -8.27 -16.09 -4.29
C GLY A 47 -9.38 -16.29 -5.32
N ASP A 48 -10.04 -17.45 -5.31
CA ASP A 48 -11.12 -17.75 -6.27
C ASP A 48 -12.22 -16.67 -6.21
N GLY A 49 -12.31 -15.83 -7.24
CA GLY A 49 -13.23 -14.69 -7.29
C GLY A 49 -12.94 -13.56 -6.29
N ILE A 50 -11.76 -13.52 -5.68
CA ILE A 50 -11.35 -12.50 -4.70
C ILE A 50 -10.21 -11.67 -5.30
N PHE A 51 -10.40 -10.36 -5.31
CA PHE A 51 -9.39 -9.38 -5.72
C PHE A 51 -9.02 -8.52 -4.53
N SER A 52 -7.75 -8.44 -4.16
CA SER A 52 -7.38 -7.73 -2.95
C SER A 52 -5.96 -7.16 -2.98
N GLY A 53 -5.75 -6.08 -2.21
CA GLY A 53 -4.45 -5.43 -2.09
C GLY A 53 -4.50 -4.19 -1.23
N ASN A 54 -3.32 -3.70 -0.82
CA ASN A 54 -3.22 -2.42 -0.13
C ASN A 54 -3.31 -1.28 -1.15
N VAL A 55 -4.18 -0.30 -0.88
CA VAL A 55 -4.44 0.84 -1.74
C VAL A 55 -4.43 2.10 -0.89
N ASN A 56 -3.68 3.12 -1.34
CA ASN A 56 -3.72 4.44 -0.73
C ASN A 56 -4.94 5.20 -1.25
N PHE A 57 -5.72 5.77 -0.34
CA PHE A 57 -6.90 6.58 -0.68
C PHE A 57 -6.75 7.99 -0.10
N THR A 58 -7.30 8.97 -0.81
CA THR A 58 -7.43 10.34 -0.31
C THR A 58 -8.87 10.82 -0.37
N ASN A 59 -9.30 11.54 0.66
CA ASN A 59 -10.57 12.27 0.68
C ASN A 59 -10.41 13.73 0.25
N GLU A 60 -9.22 14.13 -0.19
CA GLU A 60 -8.95 15.48 -0.67
C GLU A 60 -9.43 15.67 -2.11
N GLY A 61 -9.85 16.90 -2.43
CA GLY A 61 -10.26 17.27 -3.78
C GLY A 61 -11.50 16.52 -4.27
N ASP A 62 -11.44 16.03 -5.51
CA ASP A 62 -12.55 15.31 -6.15
C ASP A 62 -12.72 13.89 -5.59
N ALA A 63 -11.67 13.28 -5.01
CA ALA A 63 -11.65 11.96 -4.37
C ALA A 63 -12.30 10.79 -5.17
N ASN A 64 -12.53 10.99 -6.47
CA ASN A 64 -13.25 10.06 -7.33
C ASN A 64 -12.30 9.06 -7.98
N PHE A 65 -12.75 7.83 -8.19
CA PHE A 65 -12.02 6.78 -8.89
C PHE A 65 -12.95 5.76 -9.55
N ARG A 66 -12.37 4.92 -10.42
CA ARG A 66 -13.10 3.89 -11.16
C ARG A 66 -12.29 2.60 -11.27
N PHE A 67 -12.99 1.47 -11.25
CA PHE A 67 -12.42 0.16 -11.55
C PHE A 67 -12.47 -0.13 -13.05
N PHE A 68 -11.53 -0.91 -13.55
CA PHE A 68 -11.41 -1.33 -14.94
C PHE A 68 -11.02 -2.80 -14.99
N THR A 69 -11.56 -3.55 -15.94
CA THR A 69 -11.21 -4.97 -16.10
C THR A 69 -10.06 -5.19 -17.07
N VAL A 70 -9.59 -4.15 -17.75
CA VAL A 70 -8.46 -4.19 -18.70
C VAL A 70 -7.62 -2.92 -18.53
N ASN A 71 -6.31 -3.09 -18.29
CA ASN A 71 -5.37 -1.97 -18.19
C ASN A 71 -5.33 -1.17 -19.50
N GLY A 72 -5.41 0.16 -19.42
CA GLY A 72 -5.33 1.05 -20.59
C GLY A 72 -6.63 1.19 -21.39
N ASP A 73 -7.71 0.48 -21.03
CA ASP A 73 -8.97 0.51 -21.76
C ASP A 73 -10.09 1.15 -20.93
N TRP A 74 -10.38 2.43 -21.24
CA TRP A 74 -11.49 3.17 -20.63
C TRP A 74 -12.87 2.51 -20.85
N GLY A 75 -13.04 1.74 -21.93
CA GLY A 75 -14.29 1.03 -22.23
C GLY A 75 -14.56 -0.14 -21.28
N SER A 76 -13.53 -0.62 -20.58
CA SER A 76 -13.63 -1.69 -19.59
C SER A 76 -14.09 -1.21 -18.20
N GLY A 77 -14.36 0.09 -18.05
CA GLY A 77 -14.71 0.72 -16.78
C GLY A 77 -15.96 0.15 -16.12
N ARG A 78 -15.94 0.10 -14.79
CA ARG A 78 -17.02 -0.27 -13.87
C ARG A 78 -17.15 0.81 -12.81
N ASN A 79 -18.25 1.55 -12.87
CA ASN A 79 -18.54 2.67 -11.97
C ASN A 79 -19.39 2.22 -10.77
N TYR A 80 -19.69 3.12 -9.84
CA TYR A 80 -20.38 2.77 -8.60
C TYR A 80 -21.77 2.13 -8.86
N PRO A 81 -22.63 2.67 -9.74
CA PRO A 81 -23.90 2.04 -10.07
C PRO A 81 -23.78 0.65 -10.70
N TRP A 82 -22.70 0.34 -11.44
CA TRP A 82 -22.52 -1.00 -12.00
C TRP A 82 -22.44 -2.05 -10.88
N PHE A 83 -21.60 -1.83 -9.86
CA PHE A 83 -21.46 -2.76 -8.74
C PHE A 83 -22.76 -2.87 -7.93
N VAL A 84 -23.45 -1.76 -7.69
CA VAL A 84 -24.77 -1.77 -7.03
C VAL A 84 -25.79 -2.60 -7.82
N ASN A 85 -25.83 -2.44 -9.15
CA ASN A 85 -26.75 -3.18 -10.01
C ASN A 85 -26.43 -4.67 -10.08
N GLU A 86 -25.14 -5.03 -10.00
CA GLU A 86 -24.69 -6.41 -9.86
C GLU A 86 -25.00 -7.00 -8.47
N GLY A 87 -25.45 -6.17 -7.52
CA GLY A 87 -25.88 -6.58 -6.19
C GLY A 87 -24.77 -6.58 -5.15
N TYR A 88 -23.71 -5.80 -5.35
CA TYR A 88 -22.65 -5.68 -4.37
C TYR A 88 -23.09 -4.86 -3.16
N ASN A 89 -22.66 -5.32 -1.97
CA ASN A 89 -22.63 -4.51 -0.76
C ASN A 89 -21.29 -3.79 -0.69
N ILE A 90 -21.32 -2.45 -0.73
CA ILE A 90 -20.12 -1.61 -0.83
C ILE A 90 -19.84 -0.98 0.54
N ASP A 91 -18.57 -0.94 0.92
CA ASP A 91 -18.07 -0.28 2.13
C ASP A 91 -18.61 1.14 2.26
N SER A 92 -18.95 1.55 3.48
CA SER A 92 -19.50 2.88 3.75
C SER A 92 -18.52 4.02 3.50
N ASN A 93 -17.22 3.73 3.41
CA ASN A 93 -16.20 4.71 3.01
C ASN A 93 -16.18 4.97 1.50
N PHE A 94 -17.02 4.30 0.72
CA PHE A 94 -17.25 4.58 -0.69
C PHE A 94 -18.68 5.04 -0.96
N ALA A 95 -18.82 6.13 -1.70
CA ALA A 95 -20.09 6.70 -2.13
C ALA A 95 -20.18 6.81 -3.65
N ASP A 96 -21.40 7.02 -4.15
CA ASP A 96 -21.62 7.48 -5.53
C ASP A 96 -21.20 8.95 -5.64
N ALA A 97 -20.24 9.23 -6.52
CA ALA A 97 -19.72 10.57 -6.76
C ALA A 97 -20.76 11.56 -7.32
N GLN A 98 -21.80 11.06 -8.01
CA GLN A 98 -22.79 11.89 -8.72
C GLN A 98 -22.15 12.91 -9.69
N ASP A 99 -20.98 12.59 -10.24
CA ASP A 99 -20.14 13.43 -11.10
C ASP A 99 -20.56 13.40 -12.59
N GLY A 100 -21.75 12.86 -12.88
CA GLY A 100 -22.27 12.65 -14.24
C GLY A 100 -21.95 11.27 -14.80
N ASP A 101 -20.80 10.71 -14.45
CA ASP A 101 -20.41 9.33 -14.76
C ASP A 101 -20.68 8.34 -13.59
N ASN A 102 -20.96 8.88 -12.41
CA ASN A 102 -21.25 8.15 -11.16
C ASN A 102 -20.08 7.23 -10.75
N ASN A 103 -18.88 7.79 -10.71
CA ASN A 103 -17.68 7.13 -10.19
C ASN A 103 -17.82 6.75 -8.70
N PHE A 104 -16.88 5.96 -8.20
CA PHE A 104 -16.70 5.81 -6.76
C PHE A 104 -16.10 7.10 -6.21
N MET A 105 -16.56 7.56 -5.05
CA MET A 105 -15.93 8.62 -4.27
C MET A 105 -15.46 8.02 -2.94
N PHE A 106 -14.20 8.23 -2.57
CA PHE A 106 -13.73 7.89 -1.22
C PHE A 106 -14.11 9.00 -0.22
N VAL A 107 -14.80 8.63 0.84
CA VAL A 107 -15.32 9.55 1.86
C VAL A 107 -14.83 9.24 3.28
N GLY A 108 -13.92 8.26 3.42
CA GLY A 108 -13.25 7.94 4.68
C GLY A 108 -12.12 8.91 5.01
N ASP A 109 -11.31 8.59 6.02
CA ASP A 109 -10.08 9.31 6.33
C ASP A 109 -8.97 8.88 5.35
N SER A 110 -8.21 9.83 4.80
CA SER A 110 -7.10 9.54 3.88
C SER A 110 -6.07 8.60 4.52
N GLY A 111 -5.53 7.68 3.72
CA GLY A 111 -4.50 6.74 4.16
C GLY A 111 -4.52 5.42 3.41
N LEU A 112 -3.66 4.51 3.87
CA LEU A 112 -3.53 3.16 3.31
C LEU A 112 -4.61 2.23 3.89
N TYR A 113 -5.27 1.45 3.03
CA TYR A 113 -6.27 0.45 3.41
C TYR A 113 -6.04 -0.85 2.64
N PHE A 114 -6.40 -1.98 3.24
CA PHE A 114 -6.54 -3.22 2.49
C PHE A 114 -7.94 -3.26 1.86
N LEU A 115 -7.99 -3.18 0.53
CA LEU A 115 -9.20 -3.28 -0.28
C LEU A 115 -9.42 -4.74 -0.68
N GLU A 116 -10.65 -5.21 -0.52
CA GLU A 116 -11.08 -6.53 -1.01
C GLU A 116 -12.37 -6.37 -1.83
N VAL A 117 -12.38 -6.97 -3.02
CA VAL A 117 -13.54 -7.19 -3.87
C VAL A 117 -13.77 -8.70 -3.97
N ASP A 118 -14.80 -9.19 -3.28
CA ASP A 118 -15.23 -10.59 -3.37
C ASP A 118 -16.41 -10.69 -4.34
N ALA A 119 -16.17 -11.26 -5.52
CA ALA A 119 -17.16 -11.41 -6.57
C ALA A 119 -18.19 -12.51 -6.28
N ASN A 120 -17.85 -13.47 -5.41
CA ASN A 120 -18.77 -14.55 -5.00
C ASN A 120 -19.74 -14.06 -3.94
N ALA A 121 -19.23 -13.40 -2.90
CA ALA A 121 -20.04 -12.79 -1.84
C ALA A 121 -20.68 -11.48 -2.27
N LYS A 122 -20.19 -10.87 -3.37
CA LYS A 122 -20.57 -9.56 -3.88
C LYS A 122 -20.37 -8.49 -2.82
N THR A 123 -19.14 -8.35 -2.35
CA THR A 123 -18.75 -7.34 -1.37
C THR A 123 -17.56 -6.54 -1.85
N ILE A 124 -17.55 -5.25 -1.53
CA ILE A 124 -16.37 -4.39 -1.59
C ILE A 124 -16.14 -3.88 -0.18
N THR A 125 -15.01 -4.20 0.44
CA THR A 125 -14.74 -3.87 1.84
C THR A 125 -13.38 -3.24 2.02
N LEU A 126 -13.27 -2.35 3.00
CA LEU A 126 -11.99 -1.84 3.49
C LEU A 126 -11.68 -2.40 4.88
N SER A 127 -10.41 -2.71 5.09
CA SER A 127 -9.88 -3.08 6.40
C SER A 127 -8.51 -2.44 6.62
N PRO A 128 -7.93 -2.50 7.84
CA PRO A 128 -6.55 -2.07 8.05
C PRO A 128 -5.59 -2.75 7.06
N PRO A 129 -4.52 -2.07 6.63
CA PRO A 129 -3.54 -2.64 5.71
C PRO A 129 -2.99 -3.99 6.18
N GLN A 130 -2.63 -4.86 5.24
CA GLN A 130 -2.16 -6.22 5.54
C GLN A 130 -0.82 -6.50 4.85
N ALA A 131 0.07 -7.22 5.53
CA ALA A 131 1.24 -7.80 4.88
C ALA A 131 0.77 -8.85 3.86
N THR A 132 1.25 -8.75 2.62
CA THR A 132 0.83 -9.63 1.51
C THR A 132 1.85 -10.74 1.22
N GLY A 133 3.03 -10.68 1.83
CA GLY A 133 4.09 -11.68 1.66
C GLY A 133 4.66 -12.21 2.97
N VAL A 134 5.74 -12.97 2.87
CA VAL A 134 6.47 -13.54 4.01
C VAL A 134 7.78 -12.78 4.21
N CYS A 135 7.90 -12.08 5.33
CA CYS A 135 9.12 -11.39 5.77
C CYS A 135 9.35 -11.63 7.27
N GLU A 136 10.45 -11.11 7.81
CA GLU A 136 10.75 -11.20 9.26
C GLU A 136 9.77 -10.35 10.10
N LEU A 137 9.41 -9.17 9.59
CA LEU A 137 8.43 -8.26 10.16
C LEU A 137 7.19 -8.24 9.26
N GLU A 138 6.03 -7.89 9.80
CA GLU A 138 4.85 -7.59 8.97
C GLU A 138 5.02 -6.26 8.24
N GLN A 139 5.76 -5.32 8.83
CA GLN A 139 5.97 -3.97 8.30
C GLN A 139 7.09 -3.24 9.04
N TYR A 140 7.58 -2.16 8.41
CA TYR A 140 8.21 -1.07 9.13
C TYR A 140 7.21 0.05 9.43
N TRP A 141 7.43 0.71 10.55
CA TRP A 141 6.75 1.95 10.95
C TRP A 141 7.69 3.12 10.76
N MET A 142 7.17 4.27 10.38
CA MET A 142 7.96 5.48 10.16
C MET A 142 7.29 6.69 10.78
N VAL A 143 8.09 7.50 11.49
CA VAL A 143 7.67 8.81 12.02
C VAL A 143 8.79 9.82 11.76
N GLY A 144 8.42 11.10 11.63
CA GLY A 144 9.36 12.16 11.32
C GLY A 144 8.72 13.40 10.73
N ALA A 145 9.41 14.54 10.84
CA ALA A 145 9.05 15.78 10.16
C ALA A 145 9.17 15.70 8.63
N GLY A 146 9.98 14.77 8.10
CA GLY A 146 10.06 14.47 6.66
C GLY A 146 8.86 13.69 6.12
N LEU A 147 7.96 13.24 7.00
CA LEU A 147 6.74 12.51 6.68
C LEU A 147 5.54 13.38 7.06
N PRO A 148 5.02 14.22 6.14
CA PRO A 148 3.95 15.18 6.45
C PRO A 148 2.68 14.53 6.98
N ASP A 149 2.45 13.25 6.66
CA ASP A 149 1.26 12.51 7.10
C ASP A 149 1.40 11.93 8.53
N ALA A 150 2.59 12.03 9.13
CA ALA A 150 2.90 11.51 10.47
C ALA A 150 3.38 12.58 11.46
N GLY A 151 4.57 13.16 11.23
CA GLY A 151 5.27 13.94 12.26
C GLY A 151 6.00 13.07 13.30
N TRP A 152 6.43 13.66 14.43
CA TRP A 152 7.21 12.99 15.49
C TRP A 152 6.35 12.38 16.61
N ASP A 153 5.18 11.86 16.27
CA ASP A 153 4.31 11.15 17.21
C ASP A 153 3.72 9.87 16.59
N TRP A 154 3.03 9.09 17.43
CA TRP A 154 2.51 7.77 17.06
C TRP A 154 1.01 7.80 16.70
N SER A 155 0.43 8.98 16.46
CA SER A 155 -1.00 9.08 16.13
C SER A 155 -1.27 8.63 14.70
N THR A 156 -0.39 8.96 13.75
CA THR A 156 -0.51 8.61 12.33
C THR A 156 0.82 8.11 11.72
N PRO A 157 1.49 7.10 12.30
CA PRO A 157 2.75 6.61 11.76
C PRO A 157 2.55 6.04 10.36
N VAL A 158 3.48 6.36 9.46
CA VAL A 158 3.52 5.77 8.10
C VAL A 158 3.90 4.30 8.21
N GLN A 159 3.34 3.47 7.33
CA GLN A 159 3.55 2.03 7.28
C GLN A 159 4.10 1.63 5.92
N VAL A 160 5.16 0.83 5.90
CA VAL A 160 5.58 0.10 4.69
C VAL A 160 5.53 -1.39 4.97
N LEU A 161 4.61 -2.07 4.28
CA LEU A 161 4.21 -3.44 4.58
C LEU A 161 5.13 -4.44 3.87
N CYS A 162 5.28 -5.62 4.46
CA CYS A 162 5.92 -6.74 3.80
C CYS A 162 5.14 -7.12 2.53
N THR A 163 5.82 -7.07 1.40
CA THR A 163 5.32 -7.53 0.09
C THR A 163 5.90 -8.90 -0.29
N GLY A 164 6.81 -9.45 0.53
CA GLY A 164 7.38 -10.80 0.37
C GLY A 164 8.89 -10.80 0.15
N ASP A 165 9.53 -11.94 0.40
CA ASP A 165 10.97 -12.18 0.17
C ASP A 165 11.91 -11.15 0.86
N GLY A 166 11.48 -10.63 2.00
CA GLY A 166 12.21 -9.59 2.74
C GLY A 166 12.08 -8.18 2.15
N VAL A 167 11.15 -7.97 1.22
CA VAL A 167 10.83 -6.66 0.65
C VAL A 167 9.68 -6.03 1.42
N TYR A 168 9.88 -4.78 1.83
CA TYR A 168 8.86 -3.91 2.41
C TYR A 168 8.65 -2.74 1.49
N SER A 169 7.42 -2.50 1.07
CA SER A 169 7.11 -1.45 0.11
C SER A 169 5.81 -0.75 0.44
N GLY A 170 5.71 0.52 0.06
CA GLY A 170 4.50 1.31 0.22
C GLY A 170 4.64 2.71 -0.35
N SER A 171 3.49 3.31 -0.68
CA SER A 171 3.37 4.72 -1.03
C SER A 171 3.61 5.58 0.21
N VAL A 172 4.55 6.52 0.10
CA VAL A 172 4.95 7.42 1.19
C VAL A 172 5.06 8.84 0.66
N ASN A 173 4.33 9.76 1.29
CA ASN A 173 4.51 11.19 1.06
C ASN A 173 5.74 11.66 1.83
N PHE A 174 6.65 12.34 1.13
CA PHE A 174 7.84 12.95 1.70
C PHE A 174 7.84 14.46 1.48
N THR A 175 8.38 15.20 2.45
CA THR A 175 8.63 16.64 2.31
C THR A 175 10.09 16.97 2.58
N ASN A 176 10.66 17.84 1.75
CA ASN A 176 11.98 18.43 1.98
C ASN A 176 11.91 19.76 2.75
N GLU A 177 10.72 20.16 3.20
CA GLU A 177 10.52 21.37 3.99
C GLU A 177 10.92 21.17 5.45
N GLY A 178 11.45 22.22 6.08
CA GLY A 178 11.83 22.21 7.48
C GLY A 178 13.00 21.26 7.78
N ASP A 179 12.91 20.53 8.89
CA ASP A 179 13.96 19.59 9.30
C ASP A 179 14.00 18.36 8.37
N ALA A 180 12.86 17.96 7.79
CA ALA A 180 12.72 16.82 6.85
C ALA A 180 13.26 15.46 7.36
N ASN A 181 13.48 15.34 8.67
CA ASN A 181 14.04 14.15 9.29
C ASN A 181 12.97 13.10 9.58
N PHE A 182 13.32 11.82 9.49
CA PHE A 182 12.46 10.69 9.84
C PHE A 182 13.27 9.46 10.28
N ARG A 183 12.58 8.47 10.85
CA ARG A 183 13.19 7.22 11.33
C ARG A 183 12.27 6.02 11.10
N PHE A 184 12.87 4.87 10.84
CA PHE A 184 12.18 3.58 10.77
C PHE A 184 12.09 2.92 12.15
N PHE A 185 11.07 2.11 12.38
CA PHE A 185 10.84 1.38 13.62
C PHE A 185 10.27 -0.01 13.30
N THR A 186 10.67 -1.01 14.09
CA THR A 186 10.16 -2.38 13.92
C THR A 186 8.95 -2.66 14.80
N VAL A 187 8.63 -1.78 15.76
CA VAL A 187 7.48 -1.90 16.66
C VAL A 187 6.80 -0.55 16.83
N ASN A 188 5.49 -0.48 16.55
CA ASN A 188 4.68 0.73 16.72
C ASN A 188 4.68 1.17 18.20
N GLY A 189 4.97 2.45 18.45
CA GLY A 189 4.96 3.03 19.80
C GLY A 189 6.23 2.78 20.62
N ASP A 190 7.19 2.01 20.11
CA ASP A 190 8.44 1.71 20.82
C ASP A 190 9.64 2.43 20.18
N TRP A 191 10.04 3.56 20.78
CA TRP A 191 11.21 4.32 20.37
C TRP A 191 12.52 3.51 20.42
N GLY A 192 12.60 2.48 21.26
CA GLY A 192 13.77 1.60 21.37
C GLY A 192 13.95 0.67 20.18
N SER A 193 12.91 0.47 19.37
CA SER A 193 12.93 -0.32 18.14
C SER A 193 13.44 0.45 16.92
N GLY A 194 13.82 1.73 17.11
CA GLY A 194 14.21 2.63 16.03
C GLY A 194 15.48 2.22 15.29
N ARG A 195 15.44 2.33 13.95
CA ARG A 195 16.58 2.18 13.04
C ARG A 195 16.82 3.53 12.36
N ASN A 196 17.95 4.14 12.68
CA ASN A 196 18.39 5.43 12.14
C ASN A 196 19.32 5.24 10.93
N TYR A 197 19.76 6.33 10.30
CA TYR A 197 20.55 6.25 9.06
C TYR A 197 21.84 5.42 9.22
N PRO A 198 22.66 5.63 10.28
CA PRO A 198 23.86 4.80 10.51
C PRO A 198 23.56 3.31 10.69
N TRP A 199 22.45 2.92 11.30
CA TRP A 199 22.12 1.51 11.47
C TRP A 199 22.03 0.78 10.12
N PHE A 200 21.33 1.37 9.14
CA PHE A 200 21.23 0.78 7.81
C PHE A 200 22.59 0.79 7.08
N VAL A 201 23.39 1.86 7.23
CA VAL A 201 24.75 1.88 6.66
C VAL A 201 25.63 0.77 7.26
N ASP A 202 25.58 0.57 8.57
CA ASP A 202 26.36 -0.45 9.29
C ASP A 202 25.93 -1.87 8.91
N GLU A 203 24.64 -2.08 8.63
CA GLU A 203 24.09 -3.33 8.08
C GLU A 203 24.37 -3.52 6.57
N GLY A 204 25.07 -2.56 5.95
CA GLY A 204 25.55 -2.66 4.57
C GLY A 204 24.57 -2.22 3.50
N TYR A 205 23.56 -1.42 3.85
CA TYR A 205 22.58 -0.95 2.88
C TYR A 205 23.17 0.08 1.92
N THR A 206 22.78 -0.03 0.65
CA THR A 206 22.83 1.10 -0.28
C THR A 206 21.54 1.90 -0.14
N ILE A 207 21.65 3.17 0.25
CA ILE A 207 20.51 4.04 0.53
C ILE A 207 20.28 4.98 -0.67
N ASP A 208 19.02 5.22 -1.01
CA ASP A 208 18.58 6.14 -2.05
C ASP A 208 19.26 7.52 -1.91
N PRO A 209 19.75 8.14 -3.00
CA PRO A 209 20.42 9.44 -2.93
C PRO A 209 19.51 10.61 -2.51
N ASN A 210 18.19 10.44 -2.48
CA ASN A 210 17.28 11.43 -1.90
C ASN A 210 17.21 11.34 -0.37
N PHE A 211 17.94 10.42 0.26
CA PHE A 211 18.13 10.35 1.69
C PHE A 211 19.58 10.60 2.10
N GLU A 212 19.77 11.34 3.18
CA GLU A 212 21.08 11.55 3.81
C GLU A 212 21.02 11.39 5.33
N ASP A 213 22.19 11.33 5.97
CA ASP A 213 22.30 11.45 7.42
C ASP A 213 21.95 12.88 7.84
N ALA A 214 20.95 13.01 8.71
CA ALA A 214 20.49 14.30 9.21
C ALA A 214 21.54 15.05 10.05
N LEU A 215 22.52 14.34 10.63
CA LEU A 215 23.51 14.88 11.57
C LEU A 215 22.87 15.67 12.74
N ASP A 216 21.68 15.25 13.17
CA ASP A 216 20.84 15.92 14.16
C ASP A 216 21.11 15.47 15.62
N GLY A 217 22.23 14.77 15.83
CA GLY A 217 22.62 14.19 17.12
C GLY A 217 22.12 12.75 17.30
N ASP A 218 20.99 12.41 16.70
CA ASP A 218 20.44 11.06 16.65
C ASP A 218 20.71 10.36 15.30
N ASN A 219 21.20 11.10 14.31
CA ASN A 219 21.53 10.67 12.96
C ASN A 219 20.34 9.99 12.26
N ASN A 220 19.19 10.65 12.32
CA ASN A 220 18.00 10.26 11.57
C ASN A 220 18.24 10.26 10.06
N PHE A 221 17.32 9.66 9.30
CA PHE A 221 17.25 9.92 7.86
C PHE A 221 16.76 11.35 7.65
N LYS A 222 17.25 12.00 6.61
CA LYS A 222 16.72 13.26 6.10
C LYS A 222 16.35 13.13 4.64
N PHE A 223 15.14 13.54 4.27
CA PHE A 223 14.75 13.61 2.86
C PHE A 223 15.23 14.91 2.22
N ILE A 224 15.97 14.79 1.11
CA ILE A 224 16.53 15.91 0.35
C ILE A 224 16.05 15.95 -1.11
N GLY A 225 15.15 15.05 -1.48
CA GLY A 225 14.52 15.02 -2.80
C GLY A 225 13.50 16.16 -3.00
N THR A 226 12.68 16.04 -4.05
CA THR A 226 11.55 16.96 -4.25
C THR A 226 10.37 16.49 -3.41
N SER A 227 9.67 17.37 -2.69
CA SER A 227 8.48 16.95 -1.93
C SER A 227 7.43 16.31 -2.85
N GLY A 228 6.81 15.23 -2.40
CA GLY A 228 5.83 14.47 -3.16
C GLY A 228 5.63 13.05 -2.65
N ASN A 229 4.77 12.32 -3.34
CA ASN A 229 4.54 10.91 -3.09
C ASN A 229 5.53 10.04 -3.86
N TYR A 230 6.06 9.01 -3.20
CA TYR A 230 7.04 8.07 -3.73
C TYR A 230 6.66 6.65 -3.35
N VAL A 231 7.03 5.67 -4.19
CA VAL A 231 7.06 4.28 -3.76
C VAL A 231 8.39 4.04 -3.04
N LEU A 232 8.32 3.87 -1.71
CA LEU A 232 9.47 3.48 -0.91
C LEU A 232 9.61 1.96 -0.91
N THR A 233 10.80 1.47 -1.22
CA THR A 233 11.15 0.04 -1.12
C THR A 233 12.35 -0.16 -0.21
N VAL A 234 12.20 -1.02 0.80
CA VAL A 234 13.27 -1.55 1.65
C VAL A 234 13.42 -3.04 1.36
N ASP A 235 14.52 -3.42 0.73
CA ASP A 235 14.83 -4.82 0.41
C ASP A 235 15.92 -5.33 1.35
N GLU A 236 15.53 -6.17 2.31
CA GLU A 236 16.42 -6.77 3.29
C GLU A 236 17.41 -7.76 2.68
N SER A 237 17.05 -8.41 1.58
CA SER A 237 17.87 -9.44 0.94
C SER A 237 19.00 -8.82 0.12
N ASN A 238 18.66 -7.80 -0.68
CA ASN A 238 19.62 -7.06 -1.49
C ASN A 238 20.27 -5.90 -0.72
N LYS A 239 19.79 -5.58 0.48
CA LYS A 239 20.26 -4.49 1.33
C LYS A 239 20.23 -3.15 0.57
N VAL A 240 19.04 -2.79 0.09
CA VAL A 240 18.80 -1.50 -0.57
C VAL A 240 17.57 -0.78 -0.01
N ILE A 241 17.63 0.54 0.02
CA ILE A 241 16.49 1.43 0.23
C ILE A 241 16.38 2.31 -1.02
N ILE A 242 15.26 2.28 -1.72
CA ILE A 242 15.06 2.96 -3.01
C ILE A 242 13.74 3.74 -3.00
N LEU A 243 13.72 4.89 -3.66
CA LEU A 243 12.51 5.63 -4.02
C LEU A 243 12.28 5.58 -5.53
N ASP A 244 11.06 5.24 -5.92
CA ASP A 244 10.56 5.32 -7.31
C ASP A 244 9.42 6.35 -7.44
#